data_AF-A0A109LQI9-F1
#
_entry.id   AF-A0A109LQI9-F1
#
_cell.length_a   1.000
_cell.length_b   1.000
_cell.length_c   1.000
_cell.angle_alpha   90.00
_cell.angle_beta   90.00
_cell.angle_gamma   90.00
#
_symmetry.space_group_name_H-M   'P 1'
#
loop_
_entity.id
_entity.type
_entity.pdbx_description
1 polymer ?
#
loop_
_entity_poly.entity_id
_entity_poly.type
_entity_poly.pdbx_seq_one_letter_code
_entity_poly.pdbx_strand_id
1 'polypeptide(L)'
;MGWNKMAGNRHEAFEDYHEIKTSSDRAFGLTVGVILLAIAFVRLWFFDAGQTSTIAVAAPGTLLVLFGIVAPKVLSPLNKVWTKFGLLLAMIVNPIIMGIMYFVLFVPIGLIMKVFRRDALRQRPQPDAQSFWVERDPAGPEPETMTNQF
;
A
#
# COMPACT_ATOMS: atom_id res chain seq x y z
N MET A 1 -31.98 32.52 25.49
CA MET A 1 -30.76 32.80 24.70
C MET A 1 -29.77 31.69 25.00
N GLY A 2 -29.67 30.68 24.13
CA GLY A 2 -28.94 29.45 24.41
C GLY A 2 -28.97 28.49 23.22
N TRP A 3 -28.64 29.01 22.04
CA TRP A 3 -28.42 28.22 20.83
C TRP A 3 -26.93 27.92 20.72
N ASN A 4 -26.57 26.69 20.31
CA ASN A 4 -25.25 26.15 19.91
C ASN A 4 -24.60 25.09 20.82
N LYS A 5 -25.20 23.89 20.83
CA LYS A 5 -24.49 22.62 21.06
C LYS A 5 -24.91 21.52 20.06
N MET A 6 -25.07 21.85 18.78
CA MET A 6 -25.43 20.89 17.73
C MET A 6 -24.55 21.06 16.47
N ALA A 7 -23.23 21.16 16.67
CA ALA A 7 -22.26 21.06 15.57
C ALA A 7 -21.32 19.89 15.90
N GLY A 8 -21.69 18.67 15.49
CA GLY A 8 -20.85 17.50 15.77
C GLY A 8 -21.30 16.17 15.18
N ASN A 9 -22.58 15.97 14.86
CA ASN A 9 -23.03 14.72 14.21
C ASN A 9 -23.09 14.89 12.70
N ARG A 10 -21.93 14.93 12.05
CA ARG A 10 -21.82 14.68 10.60
C ARG A 10 -21.23 13.28 10.43
N HIS A 11 -22.00 12.38 9.82
CA HIS A 11 -21.68 10.96 9.66
C HIS A 11 -20.46 10.66 8.77
N GLU A 12 -19.81 11.69 8.22
CA GLU A 12 -18.70 11.58 7.27
C GLU A 12 -17.50 12.44 7.70
N ALA A 13 -17.04 12.29 8.94
CA ALA A 13 -15.73 12.80 9.35
C ALA A 13 -14.65 11.75 9.06
N PHE A 14 -14.45 11.39 7.79
CA PHE A 14 -13.37 10.49 7.37
C PHE A 14 -12.34 11.24 6.52
N GLU A 15 -11.69 12.23 7.11
CA GLU A 15 -10.29 12.44 6.76
C GLU A 15 -9.46 11.99 7.96
N ASP A 16 -9.34 10.67 8.08
CA ASP A 16 -8.23 10.08 8.84
C ASP A 16 -6.95 10.45 8.09
N TYR A 17 -6.44 11.66 8.36
CA TYR A 17 -5.08 12.03 7.99
C TYR A 17 -4.15 11.09 8.74
N HIS A 18 -3.82 9.95 8.12
CA HIS A 18 -2.71 9.13 8.58
C HIS A 18 -1.44 9.98 8.48
N GLU A 19 -1.10 10.62 9.60
CA GLU A 19 0.17 11.30 9.76
C GLU A 19 1.25 10.29 9.42
N ILE A 20 2.01 10.57 8.36
CA ILE A 20 3.07 9.67 7.89
C ILE A 20 4.07 9.59 9.04
N LYS A 21 3.99 8.51 9.82
CA LYS A 21 4.85 8.27 10.97
C LYS A 21 6.27 8.06 10.46
N THR A 22 7.03 9.15 10.37
CA THR A 22 8.43 9.13 9.97
C THR A 22 9.17 8.12 10.86
N SER A 23 9.98 7.25 10.25
CA SER A 23 10.78 6.27 11.00
C SER A 23 11.66 6.99 12.03
N SER A 24 11.83 6.41 13.22
CA SER A 24 12.73 6.98 14.23
C SER A 24 14.16 7.00 13.70
N ASP A 25 14.90 8.09 13.91
CA ASP A 25 16.29 8.23 13.45
C ASP A 25 17.19 7.06 13.93
N ARG A 26 16.87 6.49 15.12
CA ARG A 26 17.50 5.28 15.67
C ARG A 26 17.19 4.03 14.84
N ALA A 27 15.94 3.85 14.46
CA ALA A 27 15.48 2.71 13.68
C ALA A 27 16.08 2.73 12.27
N PHE A 28 16.25 3.91 11.67
CA PHE A 28 16.96 4.05 10.40
C PHE A 28 18.43 3.60 10.50
N GLY A 29 19.19 4.15 11.47
CA GLY A 29 20.59 3.79 11.66
C GLY A 29 20.79 2.30 11.97
N LEU A 30 19.90 1.71 12.77
CA LEU A 30 19.97 0.30 13.14
C LEU A 30 19.58 -0.64 11.99
N THR A 31 18.49 -0.35 11.25
CA THR A 31 18.06 -1.21 10.14
C THR A 31 19.07 -1.18 9.00
N VAL A 32 19.48 0.00 8.53
CA VAL A 32 20.47 0.13 7.44
C VAL A 32 21.83 -0.40 7.87
N GLY A 33 22.28 -0.06 9.08
CA GLY A 33 23.55 -0.52 9.62
C GLY A 33 23.62 -2.05 9.76
N VAL A 34 22.59 -2.68 10.31
CA VAL A 34 22.52 -4.15 10.43
C VAL A 34 22.46 -4.83 9.07
N ILE A 35 21.71 -4.28 8.10
CA ILE A 35 21.66 -4.84 6.74
C ILE A 35 23.05 -4.78 6.09
N LEU A 36 23.78 -3.66 6.19
CA LEU A 36 25.13 -3.55 5.64
C LEU A 36 26.11 -4.50 6.31
N LEU A 37 26.02 -4.68 7.64
CA LEU A 37 26.84 -5.64 8.37
C LEU A 37 26.50 -7.09 7.99
N ALA A 38 25.22 -7.41 7.80
CA ALA A 38 24.80 -8.72 7.33
C ALA A 38 25.35 -9.01 5.92
N ILE A 39 25.30 -8.03 5.00
CA ILE A 39 25.89 -8.15 3.66
C ILE A 39 27.40 -8.33 3.75
N ALA A 40 28.10 -7.57 4.61
CA ALA A 40 29.53 -7.72 4.82
C ALA A 40 29.89 -9.11 5.38
N PHE A 41 29.08 -9.62 6.31
CA PHE A 41 29.26 -10.97 6.88
C PHE A 41 29.04 -12.07 5.84
N VAL A 42 27.95 -11.99 5.06
CA VAL A 42 27.70 -12.93 3.95
C VAL A 42 28.82 -12.88 2.92
N ARG A 43 29.35 -11.69 2.60
CA ARG A 43 30.51 -11.57 1.74
C ARG A 43 31.72 -12.29 2.29
N LEU A 44 32.08 -12.07 3.56
CA LEU A 44 33.23 -12.74 4.18
C LEU A 44 33.09 -14.27 4.22
N TRP A 45 31.86 -14.77 4.36
CA TRP A 45 31.62 -16.20 4.54
C TRP A 45 31.47 -16.97 3.22
N PHE A 46 30.84 -16.37 2.22
CA PHE A 46 30.47 -17.06 0.97
C PHE A 46 31.28 -16.63 -0.25
N PHE A 47 31.93 -15.47 -0.19
CA PHE A 47 32.71 -14.95 -1.30
C PHE A 47 34.15 -14.72 -0.82
N ASP A 48 35.16 -15.18 -1.56
CA ASP A 48 36.55 -14.70 -1.39
C ASP A 48 36.66 -13.25 -1.89
N ALA A 49 35.81 -12.38 -1.33
CA ALA A 49 35.77 -10.97 -1.62
C ALA A 49 36.99 -10.33 -0.95
N GLY A 50 37.84 -9.68 -1.76
CA GLY A 50 39.04 -9.01 -1.26
C GLY A 50 38.71 -8.09 -0.07
N GLN A 51 39.58 -8.12 0.95
CA GLN A 51 39.39 -7.41 2.25
C GLN A 51 38.93 -5.96 2.08
N THR A 52 39.48 -5.26 1.08
CA THR A 52 39.12 -3.86 0.77
C THR A 52 37.64 -3.67 0.46
N SER A 53 37.04 -4.59 -0.29
CA SER A 53 35.62 -4.51 -0.68
C SER A 53 34.66 -4.80 0.47
N THR A 54 35.09 -5.66 1.41
CA THR A 54 34.31 -5.97 2.61
C THR A 54 34.40 -4.82 3.60
N ILE A 55 35.59 -4.27 3.85
CA ILE A 55 35.79 -3.12 4.74
C ILE A 55 34.99 -1.91 4.23
N ALA A 56 34.93 -1.70 2.92
CA ALA A 56 34.15 -0.63 2.31
C ALA A 56 32.63 -0.72 2.62
N VAL A 57 32.10 -1.92 2.86
CA VAL A 57 30.69 -2.13 3.23
C VAL A 57 30.50 -2.17 4.75
N ALA A 58 31.43 -2.81 5.47
CA ALA A 58 31.36 -2.95 6.91
C ALA A 58 31.55 -1.61 7.66
N ALA A 59 32.47 -0.76 7.20
CA ALA A 59 32.77 0.53 7.83
C ALA A 59 31.54 1.47 7.91
N PRO A 60 30.81 1.77 6.82
CA PRO A 60 29.61 2.59 6.90
C PRO A 60 28.49 1.91 7.71
N GLY A 61 28.37 0.57 7.65
CA GLY A 61 27.43 -0.19 8.47
C GLY A 61 27.66 0.00 9.97
N THR A 62 28.90 -0.18 10.43
CA THR A 62 29.30 0.02 11.83
C THR A 62 29.09 1.47 12.27
N LEU A 63 29.47 2.44 11.43
CA LEU A 63 29.26 3.86 11.73
C LEU A 63 27.77 4.19 11.89
N LEU A 64 26.90 3.69 11.01
CA LEU A 64 25.45 3.92 11.10
C LEU A 64 24.84 3.31 12.36
N VAL A 65 25.25 2.11 12.77
CA VAL A 65 24.81 1.51 14.04
C VAL A 65 25.30 2.34 15.23
N LEU A 66 26.57 2.74 15.23
CA LEU A 66 27.18 3.50 16.33
C LEU A 66 26.54 4.88 16.49
N PHE A 67 26.35 5.63 15.40
CA PHE A 67 25.65 6.91 15.42
C PHE A 67 24.16 6.75 15.74
N GLY A 68 23.52 5.66 15.32
CA GLY A 68 22.14 5.34 15.68
C GLY A 68 21.93 5.16 17.18
N ILE A 69 22.92 4.63 17.90
CA ILE A 69 22.88 4.42 19.35
C ILE A 69 23.31 5.69 20.12
N VAL A 70 24.45 6.29 19.74
CA VAL A 70 25.09 7.38 20.51
C VAL A 70 24.50 8.75 20.20
N ALA A 71 24.23 9.06 18.93
CA ALA A 71 23.84 10.40 18.49
C ALA A 71 22.84 10.38 17.31
N PRO A 72 21.62 9.85 17.51
CA PRO A 72 20.64 9.69 16.43
C PRO A 72 20.20 11.01 15.79
N LYS A 73 20.30 12.13 16.51
CA LYS A 73 19.95 13.46 15.98
C LYS A 73 20.82 13.88 14.79
N VAL A 74 22.07 13.40 14.71
CA VAL A 74 22.97 13.68 13.57
C VAL A 74 22.48 12.98 12.30
N LEU A 75 21.81 11.83 12.45
CA LEU A 75 21.22 11.06 11.35
C LEU A 75 19.86 11.58 10.89
N SER A 76 19.27 12.55 11.60
CA SER A 76 17.95 13.11 11.30
C SER A 76 17.79 13.69 9.87
N PRO A 77 18.69 14.54 9.35
CA PRO A 77 18.56 15.02 7.97
C PRO A 77 18.67 13.87 6.95
N LEU A 78 19.52 12.88 7.19
CA LEU A 78 19.69 11.73 6.32
C LEU A 78 18.43 10.84 6.32
N ASN A 79 17.87 10.55 7.50
CA ASN A 79 16.64 9.79 7.64
C ASN A 79 15.44 10.50 6.96
N LYS A 80 15.35 11.82 7.05
CA LYS A 80 14.32 12.59 6.34
C LYS A 80 14.44 12.47 4.82
N VAL A 81 15.65 12.58 4.28
CA VAL A 81 15.89 12.41 2.83
C VAL A 81 15.56 10.98 2.41
N TRP A 82 16.00 9.98 3.18
CA TRP A 82 15.70 8.58 2.94
C TRP A 82 14.20 8.29 2.95
N THR A 83 13.48 8.85 3.92
CA THR A 83 12.02 8.68 4.03
C THR A 83 11.31 9.31 2.83
N LYS A 84 11.71 10.51 2.39
CA LYS A 84 11.15 11.14 1.19
C LYS A 84 11.41 10.30 -0.07
N PHE A 85 12.61 9.75 -0.18
CA PHE A 85 12.94 8.84 -1.27
C PHE A 85 12.08 7.58 -1.24
N GLY A 86 11.89 6.98 -0.06
CA GLY A 86 11.01 5.83 0.13
C GLY A 86 9.56 6.14 -0.24
N LEU A 87 9.05 7.33 0.07
CA LEU A 87 7.71 7.77 -0.33
C LEU A 87 7.59 7.94 -1.85
N LEU A 88 8.61 8.53 -2.50
CA LEU A 88 8.64 8.66 -3.97
C LEU A 88 8.67 7.29 -4.63
N LEU A 89 9.47 6.36 -4.10
CA LEU A 89 9.51 4.98 -4.57
C LEU A 89 8.16 4.30 -4.38
N ALA A 90 7.52 4.45 -3.21
CA ALA A 90 6.20 3.89 -2.93
C ALA A 90 5.13 4.44 -3.89
N MET A 91 5.21 5.72 -4.27
CA MET A 91 4.31 6.32 -5.26
C MET A 91 4.41 5.63 -6.63
N ILE A 92 5.58 5.09 -6.99
CA ILE A 92 5.78 4.35 -8.25
C ILE A 92 5.45 2.87 -8.08
N VAL A 93 5.91 2.26 -6.98
CA VAL A 93 5.74 0.83 -6.70
C VAL A 93 4.28 0.47 -6.45
N ASN A 94 3.50 1.33 -5.76
CA ASN A 94 2.10 1.04 -5.47
C ASN A 94 1.27 0.85 -6.77
N PRO A 95 1.27 1.78 -7.74
CA PRO A 95 0.61 1.58 -9.04
C PRO A 95 1.13 0.35 -9.79
N ILE A 96 2.43 0.06 -9.74
CA ILE A 96 3.00 -1.12 -10.40
C ILE A 96 2.42 -2.40 -9.79
N ILE A 97 2.43 -2.52 -8.46
CA ILE A 97 1.87 -3.69 -7.75
C ILE A 97 0.38 -3.82 -8.06
N MET A 98 -0.38 -2.72 -7.99
CA MET A 98 -1.81 -2.71 -8.32
C MET A 98 -2.06 -3.11 -9.77
N GLY A 99 -1.21 -2.65 -10.70
CA GLY A 99 -1.24 -3.05 -12.11
C GLY A 99 -0.96 -4.54 -12.28
N ILE A 100 0.10 -5.07 -11.67
CA ILE A 100 0.42 -6.50 -11.70
C ILE A 100 -0.74 -7.32 -11.14
N MET A 101 -1.28 -6.94 -9.99
CA MET A 101 -2.45 -7.58 -9.41
C MET A 101 -3.63 -7.57 -10.38
N TYR A 102 -3.87 -6.46 -11.08
CA TYR A 102 -4.93 -6.38 -12.06
C TYR A 102 -4.74 -7.36 -13.22
N PHE A 103 -3.54 -7.40 -13.80
CA PHE A 103 -3.23 -8.30 -14.90
C PHE A 103 -3.18 -9.78 -14.48
N VAL A 104 -2.82 -10.08 -13.23
CA VAL A 104 -2.71 -11.47 -12.74
C VAL A 104 -4.04 -12.00 -12.20
N LEU A 105 -4.85 -11.15 -11.56
CA LEU A 105 -6.09 -11.59 -10.92
C LEU A 105 -7.30 -11.30 -11.81
N PHE A 106 -7.51 -10.05 -12.21
CA PHE A 106 -8.76 -9.64 -12.87
C PHE A 106 -8.77 -9.95 -14.37
N VAL A 107 -7.67 -9.71 -15.08
CA VAL A 107 -7.60 -9.95 -16.53
C VAL A 107 -7.84 -11.42 -16.91
N PRO A 108 -7.24 -12.45 -16.28
CA PRO A 108 -7.52 -13.83 -16.65
C PRO A 108 -8.96 -14.22 -16.33
N ILE A 109 -9.55 -13.73 -15.24
CA ILE A 109 -10.97 -13.96 -14.93
C ILE A 109 -11.85 -13.40 -16.05
N GLY A 110 -11.58 -12.18 -16.51
CA GLY A 110 -12.28 -11.57 -17.65
C GLY A 110 -12.11 -12.37 -18.95
N LEU A 111 -10.89 -12.84 -19.23
CA LEU A 111 -10.60 -13.67 -20.40
C LEU A 111 -11.33 -15.02 -20.34
N ILE A 112 -11.35 -15.66 -19.17
CA ILE A 112 -12.09 -16.90 -18.92
C ILE A 112 -13.58 -16.67 -19.18
N MET A 113 -14.18 -15.61 -18.62
CA MET A 113 -15.60 -15.29 -18.88
C MET A 113 -15.88 -15.07 -20.37
N LYS A 114 -14.96 -14.42 -21.09
CA LYS A 114 -15.05 -14.21 -22.54
C LYS A 114 -15.00 -15.53 -23.31
N VAL A 115 -14.10 -16.45 -22.94
CA VAL A 115 -13.99 -17.80 -23.55
C VAL A 115 -15.27 -18.60 -23.31
N PHE A 116 -15.80 -18.59 -22.08
CA PHE A 116 -17.07 -19.24 -21.74
C PHE A 116 -18.31 -18.48 -22.24
N ARG A 117 -18.13 -17.40 -23.02
CA ARG A 117 -19.18 -16.51 -23.55
C ARG A 117 -20.17 -16.00 -22.49
N ARG A 118 -19.77 -15.99 -21.21
CA ARG A 118 -20.59 -15.48 -20.11
C ARG A 118 -20.57 -13.97 -20.14
N ASP A 119 -21.72 -13.38 -20.42
CA ASP A 119 -21.93 -11.93 -20.40
C ASP A 119 -22.60 -11.52 -19.09
N ALA A 120 -21.79 -11.43 -18.02
CA ALA A 120 -22.28 -11.04 -16.70
C ALA A 120 -22.87 -9.62 -16.68
N LEU A 121 -22.41 -8.76 -17.59
CA LEU A 121 -22.81 -7.34 -17.64
C LEU A 121 -23.85 -7.06 -18.74
N ARG A 122 -24.33 -8.09 -19.45
CA ARG A 122 -25.28 -7.98 -20.58
C ARG A 122 -24.90 -6.87 -21.56
N GLN A 123 -23.61 -6.70 -21.83
CA GLN A 123 -23.09 -5.59 -22.64
C GLN A 123 -23.31 -5.79 -24.15
N ARG A 124 -23.70 -6.99 -24.59
CA ARG A 124 -24.01 -7.21 -26.01
C ARG A 124 -25.21 -6.35 -26.44
N PRO A 125 -25.09 -5.58 -27.53
CA PRO A 125 -26.22 -4.85 -28.10
C PRO A 125 -27.34 -5.83 -28.44
N GLN A 126 -28.55 -5.56 -27.93
CA GLN A 126 -29.76 -6.32 -28.26
C GLN A 126 -30.64 -5.41 -29.13
N PRO A 127 -30.46 -5.39 -30.46
CA PRO A 127 -31.21 -4.49 -31.34
C PRO A 127 -32.71 -4.78 -31.37
N ASP A 128 -33.12 -6.01 -31.05
CA ASP A 128 -34.52 -6.45 -31.01
C ASP A 128 -35.15 -6.37 -29.60
N ALA A 129 -34.41 -5.87 -28.60
CA ALA A 129 -34.94 -5.78 -27.24
C ALA A 129 -35.88 -4.57 -27.09
N GLN A 130 -37.12 -4.83 -26.67
CA GLN A 130 -38.10 -3.78 -26.37
C GLN A 130 -37.79 -3.02 -25.07
N SER A 131 -37.05 -3.64 -24.16
CA SER A 131 -36.65 -3.04 -22.87
C SER A 131 -35.43 -3.77 -22.29
N PHE A 132 -34.55 -3.04 -21.61
CA PHE A 132 -33.44 -3.61 -20.83
C PHE A 132 -33.84 -3.97 -19.40
N TRP A 133 -35.09 -3.71 -19.00
CA TRP A 133 -35.57 -4.06 -17.67
C TRP A 133 -35.55 -5.58 -17.47
N VAL A 134 -34.93 -6.01 -16.37
CA VAL A 134 -35.00 -7.39 -15.91
C VAL A 134 -36.28 -7.55 -15.10
N GLU A 135 -37.28 -8.15 -15.73
CA GLU A 135 -38.51 -8.54 -15.04
C GLU A 135 -38.17 -9.57 -13.96
N ARG A 136 -38.63 -9.32 -12.72
CA ARG A 136 -38.40 -10.19 -11.57
C ARG A 136 -39.70 -10.90 -11.24
N ASP A 137 -39.69 -12.22 -11.38
CA ASP A 137 -40.79 -13.09 -10.97
C ASP A 137 -40.24 -14.15 -9.99
N PRO A 138 -40.67 -14.16 -8.71
CA PRO A 138 -41.66 -13.26 -8.10
C PRO A 138 -41.15 -11.80 -8.00
N ALA A 139 -42.10 -10.87 -7.91
CA ALA A 139 -41.80 -9.48 -7.55
C ALA A 139 -40.96 -9.46 -6.27
N GLY A 140 -40.10 -8.44 -6.11
CA GLY A 140 -39.12 -8.35 -5.02
C GLY A 140 -39.69 -8.60 -3.61
N PRO A 141 -38.81 -8.71 -2.60
CA PRO A 141 -39.23 -9.08 -1.24
C PRO A 141 -40.38 -8.20 -0.74
N GLU A 142 -41.29 -8.80 0.01
CA GLU A 142 -42.52 -8.14 0.45
C GLU A 142 -42.20 -6.79 1.11
N PRO A 143 -43.00 -5.73 0.85
CA PRO A 143 -42.74 -4.36 1.35
C PRO A 143 -42.47 -4.27 2.85
N GLU A 144 -42.95 -5.25 3.61
CA GLU A 144 -42.83 -5.42 5.05
C GLU A 144 -41.39 -5.69 5.53
N THR A 145 -40.50 -6.08 4.63
CA THR A 145 -39.08 -6.38 4.93
C THR A 145 -38.19 -5.15 5.13
N MET A 146 -38.68 -3.94 4.83
CA MET A 146 -37.92 -2.68 4.97
C MET A 146 -38.26 -1.94 6.28
N THR A 147 -38.09 -2.59 7.44
CA THR A 147 -38.55 -2.09 8.74
C THR A 147 -37.80 -0.84 9.26
N ASN A 148 -36.65 -0.46 8.69
CA ASN A 148 -35.91 0.76 9.10
C ASN A 148 -35.19 1.40 7.90
N GLN A 149 -35.94 2.13 7.08
CA GLN A 149 -35.40 2.81 5.89
C GLN A 149 -34.87 4.24 6.17
N PHE A 150 -34.99 4.73 7.40
CA PHE A 150 -34.45 6.01 7.87
C PHE A 150 -33.90 5.89 9.28
#